data_AF-A0A8S9UYB9-F1
#
_entry.id   AF-A0A8S9UYB9-F1
#
_cell.length_a   1.000
_cell.length_b   1.000
_cell.length_c   1.000
_cell.angle_alpha   90.00
_cell.angle_beta   90.00
_cell.angle_gamma   90.00
#
_symmetry.space_group_name_H-M   'P 1'
#
loop_
_entity.id
_entity.type
_entity.pdbx_description
1 polymer ?
#
loop_
_entity_poly.entity_id
_entity_poly.type
_entity_poly.pdbx_seq_one_letter_code
_entity_poly.pdbx_strand_id
1 'polypeptide(L)' 'MAPPLWRSYATFQSSTKRPAASNVQETAGFFSRIFLFWVKPMMQQAHTQQLNASDVWPLRPSIRADVILQRFKT' A
#
# COMPACT_ATOMS: atom_id res chain seq x y z
N MET A 1 -13.76 21.05 -17.66
CA MET A 1 -14.63 19.98 -18.19
C MET A 1 -14.90 19.01 -17.06
N ALA A 2 -16.15 18.92 -16.58
CA ALA A 2 -16.52 17.93 -15.57
C ALA A 2 -16.66 16.54 -16.23
N PRO A 3 -16.16 15.45 -15.62
CA PRO A 3 -16.27 14.12 -16.19
C PRO A 3 -17.73 13.64 -16.22
N PRO A 4 -18.11 12.77 -17.18
CA PRO A 4 -19.47 12.28 -17.30
C PRO A 4 -19.85 11.33 -16.14
N LEU A 5 -21.10 11.45 -15.67
CA LEU A 5 -21.65 10.82 -14.45
C LEU A 5 -21.54 9.28 -14.40
N TRP A 6 -21.31 8.61 -15.54
CA TRP A 6 -21.20 7.15 -15.65
C TRP A 6 -19.75 6.63 -15.51
N ARG A 7 -18.75 7.53 -15.50
CA ARG A 7 -17.32 7.21 -15.33
C ARG A 7 -16.84 7.71 -13.97
N SER A 8 -17.07 6.92 -12.93
CA SER A 8 -16.61 7.23 -11.57
C SER A 8 -15.15 6.86 -11.32
N TYR A 9 -14.47 6.25 -12.29
CA TYR A 9 -13.07 5.87 -12.15
C TYR A 9 -12.18 7.09 -12.34
N ALA A 10 -11.51 7.52 -11.27
CA ALA A 10 -10.58 8.65 -11.32
C ALA A 10 -9.16 8.18 -11.68
N THR A 11 -8.47 8.98 -12.49
CA THR A 11 -7.03 8.82 -12.72
C THR A 11 -6.24 9.20 -11.46
N PHE A 12 -4.91 9.21 -11.54
CA PHE A 12 -4.03 9.56 -10.41
C PHE A 12 -4.51 10.79 -9.63
N GLN A 13 -4.78 10.59 -8.35
CA GLN A 13 -5.03 11.70 -7.44
C GLN A 13 -3.70 12.38 -7.11
N SER A 14 -3.68 13.72 -7.13
CA SER A 14 -2.53 14.51 -6.67
C SER A 14 -2.25 14.12 -5.22
N SER A 15 -1.14 13.41 -5.00
CA SER A 15 -0.79 12.79 -3.72
C SER A 15 -0.84 13.83 -2.58
N THR A 16 -1.93 13.82 -1.81
CA THR A 16 -1.99 14.59 -0.57
C THR A 16 -1.20 13.77 0.44
N LYS A 17 0.10 14.06 0.52
CA LYS A 17 1.13 13.58 1.45
C LYS A 17 0.52 12.84 2.66
N ARG A 18 0.17 11.56 2.49
CA ARG A 18 -0.37 10.75 3.59
C ARG A 18 0.84 10.41 4.48
N PRO A 19 0.77 10.63 5.80
CA PRO A 19 1.91 10.35 6.69
C PRO A 19 2.37 8.92 6.48
N ALA A 20 3.69 8.71 6.44
CA ALA A 20 4.31 7.41 6.18
C ALA A 20 3.63 6.33 7.03
N ALA A 21 2.74 5.58 6.40
CA ALA A 21 1.88 4.66 7.13
C ALA A 21 2.76 3.60 7.75
N SER A 22 2.68 3.46 9.08
CA SER A 22 3.29 2.35 9.80
C SER A 22 2.85 1.06 9.15
N ASN A 23 3.78 0.10 9.00
CA ASN A 23 3.53 -1.16 8.31
C ASN A 23 2.32 -1.86 8.92
N VAL A 24 1.15 -1.72 8.28
CA VAL A 24 -0.12 -2.33 8.71
C VAL A 24 -0.01 -3.86 8.83
N GLN A 25 0.98 -4.45 8.16
CA GLN A 25 1.36 -5.86 8.26
C GLN A 25 1.95 -6.25 9.63
N GLU A 26 2.51 -5.31 10.38
CA GLU A 26 3.05 -5.51 11.73
C GLU A 26 1.99 -5.26 12.82
N THR A 27 1.04 -4.36 12.56
CA THR A 27 -0.11 -4.12 13.44
C THR A 27 -1.24 -5.15 13.27
N ALA A 28 -1.28 -5.88 12.14
CA ALA A 28 -2.30 -6.88 11.88
C ALA A 28 -2.11 -8.16 12.72
N GLY A 29 -3.19 -8.61 13.38
CA GLY A 29 -3.22 -9.88 14.10
C GLY A 29 -2.93 -11.09 13.19
N PHE A 30 -2.46 -12.19 13.79
CA PHE A 30 -1.97 -13.40 13.09
C PHE A 30 -2.93 -13.92 12.00
N PHE A 31 -4.23 -13.95 12.28
CA PHE A 31 -5.25 -14.37 11.30
C PHE A 31 -5.44 -13.38 10.14
N SER A 32 -5.39 -12.06 10.41
CA SER A 32 -5.46 -11.03 9.36
C SER A 32 -4.25 -11.09 8.42
N ARG A 33 -3.09 -11.49 8.95
CA ARG A 33 -1.86 -11.69 8.18
C ARG A 33 -1.94 -12.92 7.26
N ILE A 34 -2.54 -14.03 7.71
CA ILE A 34 -2.72 -15.25 6.89
C ILE A 34 -3.75 -15.01 5.78
N PHE A 35 -4.91 -14.44 6.11
CA PHE A 35 -5.98 -14.21 5.14
C PHE A 35 -5.80 -12.93 4.29
N LEU A 36 -4.64 -12.27 4.39
CA LEU A 36 -4.32 -11.03 3.66
C LEU A 36 -5.41 -9.95 3.79
N PHE A 37 -6.14 -9.95 4.91
CA PHE A 37 -7.30 -9.08 5.11
C PHE A 37 -6.89 -7.60 5.15
N TRP A 38 -5.64 -7.33 5.54
CA TRP A 38 -5.01 -6.02 5.55
C TRP A 38 -4.88 -5.38 4.16
N VAL A 39 -4.97 -6.15 3.06
CA VAL A 39 -4.89 -5.63 1.67
C VAL A 39 -6.23 -5.10 1.17
N LYS A 40 -7.35 -5.48 1.79
CA LYS A 40 -8.70 -5.05 1.38
C LYS A 40 -8.86 -3.54 1.15
N PRO A 41 -8.39 -2.62 2.04
CA PRO A 41 -8.51 -1.19 1.78
C PRO A 41 -7.76 -0.73 0.52
N MET A 42 -6.62 -1.35 0.20
CA MET A 42 -5.87 -1.05 -1.03
C MET A 42 -6.61 -1.53 -2.27
N MET A 43 -7.23 -2.72 -2.22
CA MET A 43 -8.04 -3.25 -3.32
C MET A 43 -9.28 -2.40 -3.60
N GLN A 44 -9.94 -1.88 -2.55
CA GLN A 44 -11.06 -0.95 -2.70
C GLN A 44 -10.62 0.38 -3.31
N GLN A 45 -9.45 0.89 -2.93
CA GLN A 45 -8.88 2.09 -3.55
C GLN A 45 -8.52 1.84 -5.01
N ALA A 46 -7.88 0.71 -5.34
CA ALA A 46 -7.55 0.32 -6.71
C ALA A 46 -8.78 0.17 -7.62
N HIS A 47 -9.91 -0.26 -7.05
CA HIS A 47 -11.15 -0.43 -7.79
C HIS A 47 -11.77 0.91 -8.19
N THR A 48 -11.55 1.96 -7.38
CA THR A 48 -12.13 3.29 -7.61
C THR A 48 -11.17 4.24 -8.32
N GLN A 49 -9.85 4.05 -8.14
CA GLN A 49 -8.82 4.96 -8.63
C GLN A 49 -7.51 4.23 -8.96
N GLN A 50 -6.73 4.79 -9.89
CA GLN A 50 -5.37 4.32 -10.14
C GLN A 50 -4.45 4.57 -8.93
N LEU A 51 -3.79 3.50 -8.46
CA LEU A 51 -2.80 3.55 -7.40
C LEU A 51 -1.56 4.31 -7.83
N ASN A 52 -1.10 5.24 -7.00
CA ASN A 52 0.19 5.89 -7.14
C ASN A 52 1.27 5.16 -6.30
N ALA A 53 2.54 5.32 -6.63
CA ALA A 53 3.66 4.76 -5.87
C ALA A 53 3.66 5.23 -4.40
N SER A 54 3.12 6.43 -4.13
CA SER A 54 2.94 6.96 -2.77
C SER A 54 1.87 6.25 -1.94
N ASP A 55 0.94 5.55 -2.58
CA ASP A 55 -0.18 4.85 -1.92
C ASP A 55 0.18 3.42 -1.52
N VAL A 56 1.33 2.93 -1.99
CA VAL A 56 1.84 1.60 -1.68
C VAL A 56 2.56 1.64 -0.33
N TRP A 57 2.30 0.64 0.51
CA TRP A 57 2.99 0.54 1.80
C TRP A 57 4.50 0.34 1.64
N PRO A 58 5.31 0.94 2.52
CA PRO A 58 6.75 0.74 2.49
C PRO A 58 7.09 -0.73 2.75
N LEU A 59 8.27 -1.15 2.26
CA LEU A 59 8.76 -2.50 2.49
C LEU A 59 9.03 -2.74 3.98
N ARG A 60 8.72 -3.95 4.46
CA ARG A 60 9.02 -4.34 5.84
C ARG A 60 10.53 -4.21 6.12
N PRO A 61 10.96 -3.73 7.31
CA PRO A 61 12.36 -3.53 7.62
C PRO A 61 13.19 -4.82 7.50
N SER A 62 12.61 -5.96 7.88
CA SER A 62 13.28 -7.27 7.87
C SER A 62 13.61 -7.81 6.47
N ILE A 63 12.89 -7.37 5.44
CA ILE A 63 13.08 -7.79 4.05
C ILE A 63 13.80 -6.73 3.21
N ARG A 64 14.26 -5.64 3.85
CA ARG A 64 15.02 -4.60 3.17
C ARG A 64 16.37 -5.17 2.72
N ALA A 65 16.79 -4.78 1.52
CA ALA A 65 18.04 -5.24 0.91
C ALA A 65 19.24 -5.04 1.83
N ASP A 66 19.33 -3.90 2.53
CA ASP A 66 20.43 -3.60 3.47
C ASP A 66 20.54 -4.65 4.58
N VAL A 67 19.41 -5.07 5.14
CA VAL A 67 19.34 -6.05 6.24
C VAL A 67 19.71 -7.44 5.75
N ILE A 68 19.23 -7.83 4.56
CA ILE A 68 19.56 -9.12 3.95
C ILE A 68 21.05 -9.18 3.58
N LEU A 69 21.58 -8.10 3.01
CA LEU A 69 22.97 -7.99 2.62
C LEU A 69 23.90 -8.03 3.85
N GLN A 70 23.50 -7.42 4.95
CA GLN A 70 24.22 -7.53 6.23
C GLN A 70 24.21 -8.97 6.76
N ARG A 71 23.06 -9.67 6.70
CA ARG A 71 22.97 -11.09 7.10
C ARG A 71 23.83 -12.01 6.24
N PHE A 72 23.92 -11.74 4.94
CA PHE A 72 24.69 -12.58 4.01
C PHE A 72 26.21 -12.39 4.15
N LYS A 73 26.64 -11.22 4.64
CA LYS A 73 28.06 -10.93 4.91
C LYS A 73 28.57 -11.52 6.24
N THR A 74 27.69 -12.01 7.09
CA THR A 74 28.02 -12.65 8.38
C THR A 74 28.14 -14.14 8.18
#